data_AF-A0A2S6N6C2-F1
#
_entry.id   AF-A0A2S6N6C2-F1
#
_cell.length_a   1.000
_cell.length_b   1.000
_cell.length_c   1.000
_cell.angle_alpha   90.00
_cell.angle_beta   90.00
_cell.angle_gamma   90.00
#
_symmetry.space_group_name_H-M   'P 1'
#
loop_
_entity.id
_entity.type
_entity.pdbx_description
1 polymer ?
#
loop_
_entity_poly.entity_id
_entity_poly.type
_entity_poly.pdbx_seq_one_letter_code
_entity_poly.pdbx_strand_id
1 'polypeptide(L)' 'MRDPTFQDAYARVRGRFSDHDWLNLPPRKITDLIYREMRVIDLHRAADMDANTQNAIAAD' A
#
# COMPACT_ATOMS: atom_id res chain seq x y z
N MET A 1 -3.50 16.26 7.26
CA MET A 1 -2.50 15.36 6.66
C MET A 1 -3.25 14.31 5.83
N ARG A 2 -3.28 14.43 4.50
CA ARG A 2 -3.80 13.39 3.59
C ARG A 2 -2.59 12.71 2.96
N ASP A 3 -2.10 11.66 3.59
CA ASP A 3 -1.04 10.85 3.00
C ASP A 3 -1.67 9.96 1.90
N PRO A 4 -1.29 10.11 0.63
CA PRO A 4 -1.86 9.34 -0.47
C PRO A 4 -1.51 7.85 -0.38
N THR A 5 -0.34 7.49 0.16
CA THR A 5 0.05 6.09 0.40
C THR A 5 -0.84 5.47 1.47
N PHE A 6 -1.12 6.20 2.55
CA PHE A 6 -2.05 5.73 3.58
C PHE A 6 -3.46 5.52 3.03
N GLN A 7 -3.95 6.43 2.19
CA GLN A 7 -5.30 6.31 1.60
C GLN A 7 -5.42 5.09 0.68
N ASP A 8 -4.42 4.84 -0.17
CA ASP A 8 -4.39 3.67 -1.03
C ASP A 8 -4.27 2.37 -0.21
N ALA A 9 -3.36 2.35 0.77
CA ALA A 9 -3.22 1.23 1.70
C ALA A 9 -4.53 0.93 2.44
N TYR A 10 -5.20 1.96 2.96
CA TYR A 10 -6.49 1.82 3.63
C TYR A 10 -7.55 1.25 2.69
N ALA A 11 -7.67 1.77 1.47
CA ALA A 11 -8.66 1.29 0.49
C ALA A 11 -8.43 -0.18 0.13
N ARG A 12 -7.18 -0.58 -0.12
CA ARG A 12 -6.81 -1.98 -0.40
C ARG A 12 -7.10 -2.90 0.78
N VAL A 13 -6.71 -2.50 1.99
CA VAL A 13 -6.94 -3.28 3.20
C VAL A 13 -8.44 -3.40 3.48
N ARG A 14 -9.20 -2.29 3.37
CA ARG A 14 -10.65 -2.28 3.57
C ARG A 14 -11.40 -3.15 2.57
N GLY A 15 -10.96 -3.18 1.31
CA GLY A 15 -11.56 -3.99 0.25
C GLY A 15 -11.35 -5.50 0.41
N ARG A 16 -10.47 -5.95 1.31
CA ARG A 16 -10.25 -7.38 1.61
C ARG A 16 -11.27 -7.98 2.57
N PHE A 17 -12.07 -7.14 3.24
CA PHE A 17 -12.99 -7.58 4.28
C PHE A 17 -14.42 -7.19 3.96
N SER A 18 -15.37 -8.05 4.33
CA SER A 18 -16.78 -7.68 4.39
C SER A 18 -17.00 -6.62 5.49
N ASP A 19 -18.13 -5.92 5.44
CA ASP A 19 -18.46 -4.91 6.45
C ASP A 19 -18.56 -5.51 7.85
N HIS A 20 -19.12 -6.71 7.96
CA HIS A 20 -19.25 -7.42 9.24
C HIS A 20 -17.88 -7.79 9.81
N ASP A 21 -16.99 -8.35 8.98
CA ASP A 21 -15.64 -8.73 9.42
C ASP A 21 -14.81 -7.51 9.78
N TRP A 22 -14.94 -6.43 9.00
CA TRP A 22 -14.22 -5.18 9.22
C TRP A 22 -14.54 -4.56 10.58
N LEU A 23 -15.82 -4.52 10.95
CA LEU A 23 -16.26 -3.95 12.23
C LEU A 23 -15.86 -4.81 13.43
N ASN A 24 -15.64 -6.12 13.22
CA ASN A 24 -15.19 -7.04 14.27
C ASN A 24 -13.67 -7.09 14.42
N LEU A 25 -12.89 -6.43 13.55
CA LEU A 25 -11.44 -6.41 13.67
C LEU A 25 -10.99 -5.51 14.84
N PRO A 26 -10.02 -5.97 15.65
CA PRO A 26 -9.39 -5.11 16.65
C PRO A 26 -8.74 -3.89 15.99
N PRO A 27 -8.88 -2.67 16.55
CA PRO A 27 -8.28 -1.47 15.98
C PRO A 27 -6.76 -1.60 15.73
N ARG A 28 -6.03 -2.25 16.64
CA ARG A 28 -4.59 -2.52 16.45
C ARG A 28 -4.31 -3.36 15.20
N LYS A 29 -5.14 -4.38 14.95
CA LYS A 29 -4.99 -5.25 13.78
C LYS A 29 -5.27 -4.50 12.48
N ILE A 30 -6.24 -3.59 12.47
CA ILE A 30 -6.50 -2.71 11.32
C ILE A 30 -5.27 -1.85 11.04
N THR A 31 -4.71 -1.21 12.08
CA THR A 31 -3.49 -0.40 11.96
C THR A 31 -2.31 -1.20 11.43
N ASP A 32 -2.05 -2.40 11.96
CA ASP A 32 -0.96 -3.26 11.51
C ASP A 32 -1.10 -3.67 10.04
N LEU A 33 -2.32 -4.00 9.60
CA LEU A 33 -2.60 -4.34 8.21
C LEU A 33 -2.36 -3.16 7.27
N ILE A 34 -2.77 -1.94 7.67
CA ILE A 34 -2.55 -0.72 6.88
C ILE A 34 -1.06 -0.42 6.76
N TYR A 35 -0.31 -0.44 7.88
CA TYR A 35 1.14 -0.20 7.82
C TYR A 35 1.88 -1.25 7.00
N ARG A 36 1.44 -2.50 7.06
CA ARG A 36 1.98 -3.56 6.21
C ARG A 36 1.73 -3.28 4.73
N GLU A 37 0.53 -2.85 4.38
CA GLU A 37 0.17 -2.53 3.00
C GLU A 37 0.92 -1.29 2.49
N MET A 38 1.12 -0.27 3.34
CA MET A 38 1.93 0.89 2.99
C MET A 38 3.36 0.46 2.59
N ARG A 39 3.98 -0.46 3.36
CA ARG A 39 5.30 -0.99 3.00
C ARG A 39 5.30 -1.71 1.65
N VAL A 40 4.23 -2.43 1.30
CA VAL A 40 4.11 -3.09 -0.01
C VAL A 40 4.04 -2.05 -1.12
N ILE A 41 3.25 -0.99 -0.94
CA ILE A 41 3.15 0.11 -1.91
C ILE A 41 4.50 0.81 -2.08
N ASP A 42 5.20 1.10 -0.98
CA ASP A 42 6.51 1.74 -1.03
C ASP A 42 7.54 0.87 -1.75
N LEU A 43 7.54 -0.45 -1.50
CA LEU A 43 8.41 -1.40 -2.20
C LEU A 43 8.11 -1.47 -3.70
N HIS A 44 6.83 -1.49 -4.09
CA HIS A 44 6.45 -1.47 -5.51
C HIS A 44 6.88 -0.18 -6.19
N ARG A 45 6.68 0.98 -5.55
CA ARG A 45 7.13 2.27 -6.09
C ARG A 45 8.63 2.34 -6.26
N ALA A 46 9.41 1.82 -5.30
CA ALA A 46 10.85 1.74 -5.41
C ALA A 46 11.27 0.86 -6.60
N ALA A 47 10.64 -0.32 -6.76
CA ALA A 47 10.91 -1.21 -7.88
C ALA A 47 10.53 -0.61 -9.24
N ASP A 48 9.40 0.11 -9.33
CA ASP A 48 8.97 0.80 -10.55
C ASP A 48 9.93 1.92 -10.93
N MET A 49 10.46 2.65 -9.94
CA MET A 49 11.50 3.67 -10.17
C MET A 49 12.80 3.05 -10.68
N ASP A 50 13.25 1.95 -10.07
CA ASP A 50 14.46 1.23 -10.51
C ASP A 50 14.31 0.71 -11.95
N ALA A 51 13.16 0.13 -12.28
CA ALA A 51 12.86 -0.35 -13.62
C ALA A 51 12.80 0.79 -14.66
N ASN A 52 12.22 1.93 -14.28
CA ASN A 52 12.16 3.11 -15.14
C ASN A 52 13.55 3.72 -15.38
N THR A 53 14.39 3.77 -14.34
CA THR A 53 15.79 4.22 -14.47
C THR A 53 16.60 3.30 -15.38
N GLN A 54 16.44 1.98 -15.25
CA GLN A 54 17.10 1.02 -16.14
C GLN A 54 16.66 1.16 -17.61
N ASN A 55 15.37 1.34 -17.87
CA ASN A 55 14.86 1.57 -19.23
C ASN A 55 15.35 2.90 -19.83
N ALA A 56 15.49 3.95 -19.01
CA ALA A 56 16.00 5.24 -19.46
C ALA A 56 17.50 5.20 -19.82
N ILE A 57 18.30 4.40 -19.10
CA ILE A 57 19.72 4.21 -19.39
C ILE A 57 19.95 3.33 -20.63
N ALA A 58 19.07 2.36 -20.89
CA ALA A 58 19.18 1.45 -22.04
C ALA A 58 18.72 2.05 -23.39
N ALA A 59 18.14 3.26 -23.37
CA ALA A 59 17.60 3.93 -24.55
C ALA A 59 18.52 5.03 -25.13
N ASP A 60 19.72 5.20 -24.56
CA ASP A 60 20.80 6.10 -24.99
C ASP A 60 22.00 5.29 -25.54
#